data_AF-A0A7X8EL41-F1
#
_entry.id   AF-A0A7X8EL41-F1
#
_cell.length_a   1.000
_cell.length_b   1.000
_cell.length_c   1.000
_cell.angle_alpha   90.00
_cell.angle_beta   90.00
_cell.angle_gamma   90.00
#
_symmetry.space_group_name_H-M   'P 1'
#
loop_
_entity.id
_entity.type
_entity.pdbx_description
1 polymer ?
#
loop_
_entity_poly.entity_id
_entity_poly.type
_entity_poly.pdbx_seq_one_letter_code
_entity_poly.pdbx_strand_id
1 'polypeptide(L)'
;PGVAGRETVMTNHRMMTAPGVGIGVVDGNVVSEEMVEAVREFCPLHFILNCVSDSSKRIVRVVGGHWYDAWREGIKTFRKYNFAPIPKRADVVFISAGGYPKDINMYQAHKAMFMGARALRPGGTMVFFAELAEGYGHKVFEEWAMRGLTPDGAIEAFEADFRFGAHKLYYLAKLAKEASVLLYSNSNREDSGRMFCEKVDSPDGILPLLIEKYGEDFTSYVIPQGGIVLPTEEN
;
A
#
# COMPACT_ATOMS: atom_id res chain seq x y z
N PRO A 1 -8.40 -1.82 15.52
CA PRO A 1 -8.13 -0.41 15.90
C PRO A 1 -9.34 0.54 15.94
N GLY A 2 -10.46 0.25 15.25
CA GLY A 2 -11.55 1.24 15.04
C GLY A 2 -12.20 1.84 16.30
N VAL A 3 -12.24 1.11 17.41
CA VAL A 3 -12.78 1.56 18.71
C VAL A 3 -11.83 1.26 19.88
N ALA A 4 -10.55 1.00 19.57
CA ALA A 4 -9.55 0.60 20.57
C ALA A 4 -8.79 1.83 21.11
N GLY A 5 -8.28 1.71 22.34
CA GLY A 5 -7.39 2.71 22.93
C GLY A 5 -6.09 2.85 22.14
N ARG A 6 -5.50 4.05 22.16
CA ARG A 6 -4.28 4.37 21.40
C ARG A 6 -3.13 3.40 21.70
N GLU A 7 -2.95 3.02 22.96
CA GLU A 7 -1.91 2.08 23.39
C GLU A 7 -2.07 0.71 22.72
N THR A 8 -3.27 0.12 22.78
CA THR A 8 -3.60 -1.15 22.09
C THR A 8 -3.33 -1.06 20.59
N VAL A 9 -3.73 0.05 19.96
CA VAL A 9 -3.47 0.27 18.54
C VAL A 9 -1.96 0.28 18.25
N MET A 10 -1.16 0.97 19.06
CA MET A 10 0.30 1.03 18.86
C MET A 10 0.96 -0.32 19.07
N THR A 11 0.58 -1.09 20.10
CA THR A 11 1.11 -2.43 20.37
C THR A 11 0.84 -3.37 19.20
N ASN A 12 -0.40 -3.42 18.70
CA ASN A 12 -0.75 -4.22 17.54
C ASN A 12 0.03 -3.82 16.27
N HIS A 13 0.21 -2.50 16.04
CA HIS A 13 0.96 -2.01 14.88
C HIS A 13 2.46 -2.31 14.95
N ARG A 14 3.07 -2.47 16.13
CA ARG A 14 4.48 -2.85 16.25
C ARG A 14 4.77 -4.22 15.62
N MET A 15 3.76 -5.09 15.52
CA MET A 15 3.88 -6.39 14.88
C MET A 15 3.84 -6.33 13.34
N MET A 16 3.70 -5.15 12.72
CA MET A 16 3.57 -5.03 11.26
C MET A 16 4.78 -5.54 10.46
N THR A 17 5.93 -5.69 11.12
CA THR A 17 7.18 -6.22 10.55
C THR A 17 7.42 -7.69 10.91
N ALA A 18 6.51 -8.32 11.67
CA ALA A 18 6.66 -9.71 12.08
C ALA A 18 6.59 -10.66 10.86
N PRO A 19 7.28 -11.81 10.91
CA PRO A 19 7.17 -12.84 9.87
C PRO A 19 5.72 -13.26 9.64
N GLY A 20 5.34 -13.49 8.38
CA GLY A 20 3.97 -13.88 8.00
C GLY A 20 2.97 -12.73 7.88
N VAL A 21 3.33 -11.51 8.32
CA VAL A 21 2.50 -10.33 8.10
C VAL A 21 2.67 -9.84 6.66
N GLY A 22 1.56 -9.75 5.93
CA GLY A 22 1.57 -9.34 4.54
C GLY A 22 0.20 -8.98 4.01
N ILE A 23 0.20 -8.26 2.89
CA ILE A 23 -1.02 -7.87 2.20
C ILE A 23 -1.76 -9.11 1.68
N GLY A 24 -3.06 -9.17 1.97
CA GLY A 24 -3.92 -10.29 1.57
C GLY A 24 -3.75 -11.55 2.45
N VAL A 25 -2.83 -11.54 3.42
CA VAL A 25 -2.62 -12.64 4.38
C VAL A 25 -3.47 -12.41 5.62
N VAL A 26 -4.35 -13.37 5.91
CA VAL A 26 -5.25 -13.32 7.07
C VAL A 26 -4.89 -14.42 8.07
N ASP A 27 -4.77 -15.65 7.59
CA ASP A 27 -4.41 -16.80 8.41
C ASP A 27 -2.89 -16.80 8.68
N GLY A 28 -2.47 -16.97 9.94
CA GLY A 28 -1.06 -16.88 10.35
C GLY A 28 -0.52 -15.45 10.45
N ASN A 29 -1.37 -14.44 10.28
CA ASN A 29 -1.01 -13.04 10.43
C ASN A 29 -1.30 -12.57 11.85
N VAL A 30 -0.26 -12.46 12.68
CA VAL A 30 -0.35 -12.08 14.10
C VAL A 30 -1.12 -10.77 14.34
N VAL A 31 -1.06 -9.81 13.40
CA VAL A 31 -1.81 -8.55 13.49
C VAL A 31 -3.31 -8.82 13.37
N SER A 32 -3.72 -9.72 12.47
CA SER A 32 -5.12 -10.11 12.30
C SER A 32 -5.60 -11.01 13.43
N GLU A 33 -4.74 -11.90 13.93
CA GLU A 33 -5.08 -12.84 15.00
C GLU A 33 -5.38 -12.10 16.31
N GLU A 34 -4.57 -11.11 16.69
CA GLU A 34 -4.85 -10.26 17.87
C GLU A 34 -6.18 -9.50 17.71
N MET A 35 -6.53 -9.04 16.50
CA MET A 35 -7.83 -8.38 16.27
C MET A 35 -9.01 -9.36 16.41
N VAL A 36 -8.83 -10.60 15.98
CA VAL A 36 -9.84 -11.67 16.13
C VAL A 36 -10.00 -12.05 17.60
N GLU A 37 -8.89 -12.19 18.35
CA GLU A 37 -8.89 -12.43 19.78
C GLU A 37 -9.57 -11.28 20.55
N ALA A 38 -9.24 -10.03 20.21
CA ALA A 38 -9.82 -8.85 20.84
C ALA A 38 -11.36 -8.84 20.77
N VAL A 39 -11.91 -9.16 19.59
CA VAL A 39 -13.37 -9.26 19.39
C VAL A 39 -13.95 -10.47 20.11
N ARG A 40 -13.27 -11.62 20.07
CA ARG A 40 -13.76 -12.87 20.67
C ARG A 40 -13.84 -12.79 22.19
N GLU A 41 -12.80 -12.30 22.84
CA GLU A 41 -12.62 -12.40 24.29
C GLU A 41 -13.05 -11.14 25.05
N PHE A 42 -12.88 -9.95 24.45
CA PHE A 42 -13.00 -8.69 25.18
C PHE A 42 -14.12 -7.77 24.69
N CYS A 43 -14.45 -7.81 23.40
CA CYS A 43 -15.48 -6.97 22.81
C CYS A 43 -16.35 -7.75 21.81
N PRO A 44 -17.28 -8.60 22.30
CA PRO A 44 -18.07 -9.47 21.45
C PRO A 44 -18.91 -8.70 20.43
N LEU A 45 -18.58 -8.86 19.15
CA LEU A 45 -19.30 -8.27 18.04
C LEU A 45 -20.35 -9.26 17.54
N HIS A 46 -21.64 -9.02 17.84
CA HIS A 46 -22.68 -10.01 17.53
C HIS A 46 -23.10 -10.03 16.05
N PHE A 47 -22.94 -8.91 15.35
CA PHE A 47 -23.38 -8.78 13.96
C PHE A 47 -22.52 -7.78 13.20
N ILE A 48 -22.26 -8.06 11.93
CA ILE A 48 -21.67 -7.11 10.99
C ILE A 48 -22.49 -7.02 9.71
N LEU A 49 -22.31 -5.92 8.98
CA LEU A 49 -22.77 -5.76 7.61
C LEU A 49 -21.62 -5.12 6.80
N ASN A 50 -20.99 -5.88 5.92
CA ASN A 50 -19.89 -5.41 5.09
C ASN A 50 -20.27 -5.43 3.61
N CYS A 51 -19.91 -4.35 2.90
CA CYS A 51 -20.00 -4.28 1.45
C CYS A 51 -18.65 -4.64 0.83
N VAL A 52 -18.65 -5.52 -0.17
CA VAL A 52 -17.48 -5.87 -0.97
C VAL A 52 -17.63 -5.22 -2.34
N SER A 53 -16.60 -4.48 -2.77
CA SER A 53 -16.56 -3.81 -4.06
C SER A 53 -15.52 -4.42 -5.00
N ASP A 54 -15.82 -4.52 -6.29
CA ASP A 54 -14.85 -4.92 -7.31
C ASP A 54 -13.82 -3.82 -7.61
N SER A 55 -12.90 -4.11 -8.52
CA SER A 55 -11.90 -3.14 -9.02
C SER A 55 -12.51 -1.91 -9.70
N SER A 56 -13.80 -1.96 -10.09
CA SER A 56 -14.55 -0.80 -10.63
C SER A 56 -15.31 -0.03 -9.54
N LYS A 57 -15.04 -0.30 -8.26
CA LYS A 57 -15.71 0.30 -7.08
C LYS A 57 -17.22 0.01 -7.02
N ARG A 58 -17.72 -0.99 -7.76
CA ARG A 58 -19.14 -1.39 -7.71
C ARG A 58 -19.32 -2.40 -6.59
N ILE A 59 -20.38 -2.26 -5.79
CA ILE A 59 -20.73 -3.26 -4.78
C ILE A 59 -21.12 -4.55 -5.50
N VAL A 60 -20.32 -5.60 -5.32
CA VAL A 60 -20.58 -6.94 -5.90
C VAL A 60 -21.21 -7.89 -4.90
N ARG A 61 -21.12 -7.58 -3.60
CA ARG A 61 -21.75 -8.35 -2.54
C ARG A 61 -21.94 -7.53 -1.27
N VAL A 62 -23.01 -7.83 -0.55
CA VAL A 62 -23.20 -7.43 0.84
C VAL A 62 -23.25 -8.71 1.67
N VAL A 63 -22.45 -8.77 2.74
CA VAL A 63 -22.41 -9.91 3.66
C VAL A 63 -22.76 -9.44 5.06
N GLY A 64 -23.68 -10.14 5.72
CA GLY A 64 -24.06 -9.84 7.09
C GLY A 64 -24.43 -11.09 7.88
N GLY A 65 -24.29 -11.00 9.20
CA GLY A 65 -24.44 -12.13 10.11
C GLY A 65 -23.39 -12.12 11.22
N HIS A 66 -23.08 -13.30 11.75
CA HIS A 66 -22.01 -13.49 12.74
C HIS A 66 -20.69 -12.88 12.23
N TRP A 67 -20.02 -12.10 13.09
CA TRP A 67 -18.90 -11.24 12.70
C TRP A 67 -17.78 -12.00 11.98
N TYR A 68 -17.42 -13.19 12.47
CA TYR A 68 -16.31 -13.94 11.92
C TYR A 68 -16.70 -14.56 10.58
N ASP A 69 -17.85 -15.24 10.51
CA ASP A 69 -18.26 -15.97 9.31
C ASP A 69 -18.60 -15.03 8.15
N ALA A 70 -19.32 -13.93 8.44
CA ALA A 70 -19.63 -12.91 7.45
C ALA A 70 -18.35 -12.23 6.93
N TRP A 71 -17.36 -11.97 7.81
CA TRP A 71 -16.08 -11.42 7.41
C TRP A 71 -15.29 -12.38 6.51
N ARG A 72 -15.21 -13.66 6.88
CA ARG A 72 -14.55 -14.71 6.06
C ARG A 72 -15.21 -14.84 4.69
N GLU A 73 -16.53 -14.80 4.61
CA GLU A 73 -17.25 -14.85 3.33
C GLU A 73 -17.01 -13.59 2.47
N GLY A 74 -16.90 -12.43 3.12
CA GLY A 74 -16.47 -11.19 2.49
C GLY A 74 -15.07 -11.31 1.88
N ILE A 75 -14.11 -11.89 2.62
CA ILE A 75 -12.74 -12.12 2.14
C ILE A 75 -12.72 -13.02 0.90
N LYS A 76 -13.47 -14.13 0.90
CA LYS A 76 -13.56 -15.01 -0.28
C LYS A 76 -14.06 -14.26 -1.51
N THR A 77 -15.07 -13.43 -1.32
CA THR A 77 -15.63 -12.60 -2.39
C THR A 77 -14.60 -11.59 -2.89
N PHE A 78 -13.93 -10.87 -1.99
CA PHE A 78 -12.90 -9.91 -2.35
C PHE A 78 -11.77 -10.57 -3.13
N ARG A 79 -11.28 -11.73 -2.68
CA ARG A 79 -10.26 -12.50 -3.40
C ARG A 79 -10.66 -12.80 -4.84
N LYS A 80 -11.91 -13.23 -5.06
CA LYS A 80 -12.42 -13.54 -6.41
C LYS A 80 -12.40 -12.34 -7.36
N TYR A 81 -12.68 -11.13 -6.88
CA TYR A 81 -12.85 -9.95 -7.75
C TYR A 81 -11.66 -9.01 -7.78
N ASN A 82 -10.76 -9.09 -6.81
CA ASN A 82 -9.71 -8.11 -6.58
C ASN A 82 -8.30 -8.70 -6.66
N PHE A 83 -8.14 -10.02 -6.62
CA PHE A 83 -6.84 -10.65 -6.87
C PHE A 83 -6.70 -10.84 -8.37
N ALA A 84 -5.67 -10.23 -8.94
CA ALA A 84 -5.38 -10.26 -10.36
C ALA A 84 -4.21 -11.20 -10.60
N PRO A 85 -4.43 -12.41 -11.15
CA PRO A 85 -3.33 -13.30 -11.50
C PRO A 85 -2.46 -12.65 -12.58
N ILE A 86 -1.15 -12.77 -12.44
CA ILE A 86 -0.16 -12.30 -13.41
C ILE A 86 0.81 -13.44 -13.75
N PRO A 87 1.20 -13.62 -15.02
CA PRO A 87 2.08 -14.72 -15.41
C PRO A 87 3.51 -14.57 -14.87
N LYS A 88 3.96 -13.33 -14.67
CA LYS A 88 5.26 -12.97 -14.08
C LYS A 88 5.27 -11.51 -13.68
N ARG A 89 6.21 -11.10 -12.83
CA ARG A 89 6.48 -9.68 -12.56
C ARG A 89 7.05 -8.97 -13.79
N ALA A 90 6.70 -7.69 -13.94
CA ALA A 90 7.05 -6.85 -15.08
C ALA A 90 8.21 -5.88 -14.77
N ASP A 91 8.82 -5.35 -15.82
CA ASP A 91 9.84 -4.28 -15.73
C ASP A 91 9.25 -2.99 -15.16
N VAL A 92 8.01 -2.65 -15.57
CA VAL A 92 7.34 -1.40 -15.21
C VAL A 92 5.93 -1.66 -14.69
N VAL A 93 5.53 -0.95 -13.65
CA VAL A 93 4.13 -0.94 -13.18
C VAL A 93 3.62 0.50 -13.16
N PHE A 94 2.65 0.81 -14.02
CA PHE A 94 1.89 2.05 -13.98
C PHE A 94 0.74 1.88 -12.99
N ILE A 95 0.67 2.72 -11.97
CA ILE A 95 -0.29 2.54 -10.89
C ILE A 95 -0.84 3.87 -10.40
N SER A 96 -2.15 3.91 -10.14
CA SER A 96 -2.78 5.04 -9.46
C SER A 96 -3.33 4.61 -8.10
N ALA A 97 -3.34 5.53 -7.14
CA ALA A 97 -4.04 5.35 -5.87
C ALA A 97 -5.57 5.31 -6.02
N GLY A 98 -6.11 5.60 -7.21
CA GLY A 98 -7.53 5.50 -7.53
C GLY A 98 -8.31 6.81 -7.44
N GLY A 99 -7.60 7.94 -7.40
CA GLY A 99 -8.14 9.30 -7.29
C GLY A 99 -8.71 9.63 -5.91
N TYR A 100 -9.27 10.83 -5.79
CA TYR A 100 -9.80 11.34 -4.53
C TYR A 100 -10.88 10.39 -3.95
N PRO A 101 -10.90 10.14 -2.62
CA PRO A 101 -10.00 10.67 -1.58
C PRO A 101 -8.77 9.79 -1.31
N LYS A 102 -8.47 8.79 -2.13
CA LYS A 102 -7.41 7.81 -1.85
C LYS A 102 -6.00 8.34 -2.11
N ASP A 103 -5.88 9.37 -2.94
CA ASP A 103 -4.64 10.06 -3.29
C ASP A 103 -4.53 11.46 -2.69
N ILE A 104 -5.37 11.79 -1.69
CA ILE A 104 -5.37 13.11 -1.03
C ILE A 104 -4.01 13.48 -0.44
N ASN A 105 -3.25 12.49 0.05
CA ASN A 105 -1.89 12.64 0.56
C ASN A 105 -1.11 11.33 0.47
N MET A 106 0.22 11.40 0.62
CA MET A 106 1.09 10.22 0.48
C MET A 106 0.83 9.21 1.60
N TYR A 107 0.42 9.67 2.79
CA TYR A 107 0.03 8.80 3.90
C TYR A 107 -1.09 7.82 3.53
N GLN A 108 -2.01 8.18 2.64
CA GLN A 108 -3.01 7.26 2.11
C GLN A 108 -2.55 6.60 0.81
N ALA A 109 -1.97 7.38 -0.10
CA ALA A 109 -1.66 6.96 -1.46
C ALA A 109 -0.62 5.83 -1.51
N HIS A 110 0.38 5.82 -0.59
CA HIS A 110 1.43 4.80 -0.55
C HIS A 110 0.87 3.36 -0.53
N LYS A 111 -0.33 3.14 0.03
CA LYS A 111 -0.97 1.82 0.09
C LYS A 111 -1.10 1.16 -1.29
N ALA A 112 -1.37 1.95 -2.32
CA ALA A 112 -1.43 1.45 -3.69
C ALA A 112 -0.08 0.93 -4.16
N MET A 113 1.02 1.61 -3.80
CA MET A 113 2.38 1.19 -4.17
C MET A 113 2.70 -0.20 -3.62
N PHE A 114 2.32 -0.52 -2.38
CA PHE A 114 2.55 -1.86 -1.82
C PHE A 114 1.80 -2.96 -2.55
N MET A 115 0.60 -2.65 -3.04
CA MET A 115 -0.17 -3.59 -3.85
C MET A 115 0.52 -3.79 -5.21
N GLY A 116 0.87 -2.68 -5.88
CA GLY A 116 1.53 -2.69 -7.19
C GLY A 116 2.94 -3.31 -7.19
N ALA A 117 3.69 -3.20 -6.09
CA ALA A 117 5.02 -3.76 -5.96
C ALA A 117 5.05 -5.29 -6.18
N ARG A 118 3.93 -5.99 -5.93
CA ARG A 118 3.81 -7.43 -6.21
C ARG A 118 3.84 -7.78 -7.70
N ALA A 119 3.54 -6.82 -8.56
CA ALA A 119 3.64 -6.97 -10.01
C ALA A 119 4.99 -6.50 -10.57
N LEU A 120 5.88 -5.96 -9.74
CA LEU A 120 7.12 -5.34 -10.16
C LEU A 120 8.31 -6.25 -9.86
N ARG A 121 9.16 -6.50 -10.86
CA ARG A 121 10.37 -7.31 -10.65
C ARG A 121 11.42 -6.51 -9.85
N PRO A 122 12.39 -7.17 -9.20
CA PRO A 122 13.54 -6.48 -8.62
C PRO A 122 14.26 -5.61 -9.66
N GLY A 123 14.58 -4.37 -9.28
CA GLY A 123 15.17 -3.35 -10.15
C GLY A 123 14.20 -2.70 -11.15
N GLY A 124 12.90 -3.00 -11.07
CA GLY A 124 11.87 -2.40 -11.91
C GLY A 124 11.59 -0.93 -11.58
N THR A 125 10.76 -0.28 -12.41
CA THR A 125 10.28 1.09 -12.18
C THR A 125 8.77 1.08 -11.92
N MET A 126 8.36 1.65 -10.80
CA MET A 126 6.97 1.99 -10.54
C MET A 126 6.69 3.40 -11.05
N VAL A 127 5.67 3.56 -11.88
CA VAL A 127 5.16 4.87 -12.28
C VAL A 127 3.88 5.13 -11.49
N PHE A 128 3.97 6.00 -10.49
CA PHE A 128 2.90 6.26 -9.55
C PHE A 128 2.18 7.58 -9.84
N PHE A 129 0.86 7.50 -10.01
CA PHE A 129 -0.03 8.64 -10.24
C PHE A 129 -0.89 8.89 -9.01
N ALA A 130 -0.68 10.03 -8.35
CA ALA A 130 -1.44 10.44 -7.17
C ALA A 130 -1.43 11.97 -7.07
N GLU A 131 -2.57 12.62 -6.86
CA GLU A 131 -2.63 14.08 -6.81
C GLU A 131 -1.81 14.67 -5.63
N LEU A 132 -1.94 14.10 -4.44
CA LEU A 132 -1.28 14.51 -3.20
C LEU A 132 -1.57 15.97 -2.79
N ALA A 133 -2.84 16.39 -2.89
CA ALA A 133 -3.27 17.76 -2.59
C ALA A 133 -2.89 18.25 -1.17
N GLU A 134 -2.77 17.37 -0.17
CA GLU A 134 -2.35 17.67 1.20
C GLU A 134 -0.88 17.26 1.49
N GLY A 135 -0.10 16.94 0.45
CA GLY A 135 1.30 16.54 0.58
C GLY A 135 1.48 15.25 1.40
N TYR A 136 2.18 15.33 2.53
CA TYR A 136 2.49 14.16 3.37
C TYR A 136 1.27 13.57 4.06
N GLY A 137 0.38 14.40 4.63
CA GLY A 137 -0.86 13.98 5.28
C GLY A 137 -0.75 13.45 6.72
N HIS A 138 0.44 13.45 7.31
CA HIS A 138 0.62 13.10 8.73
C HIS A 138 1.90 13.73 9.28
N LYS A 139 1.78 14.47 10.40
CA LYS A 139 2.88 15.26 10.97
C LYS A 139 4.14 14.45 11.26
N VAL A 140 4.03 13.28 11.91
CA VAL A 140 5.22 12.43 12.17
C VAL A 140 5.83 11.89 10.89
N PHE A 141 5.02 11.64 9.85
CA PHE A 141 5.55 11.15 8.58
C PHE A 141 6.33 12.26 7.87
N GLU A 142 5.79 13.48 7.85
CA GLU A 142 6.46 14.67 7.35
C GLU A 142 7.76 14.94 8.11
N GLU A 143 7.73 15.02 9.44
CA GLU A 143 8.92 15.22 10.28
C GLU A 143 10.03 14.20 9.97
N TRP A 144 9.65 12.94 9.72
CA TRP A 144 10.61 11.89 9.36
C TRP A 144 11.16 12.05 7.95
N ALA A 145 10.33 12.41 6.97
CA ALA A 145 10.76 12.65 5.60
C ALA A 145 11.71 13.86 5.52
N MET A 146 11.43 14.91 6.30
CA MET A 146 12.24 16.13 6.40
C MET A 146 13.66 15.90 6.93
N ARG A 147 13.93 14.74 7.56
CA ARG A 147 15.28 14.36 7.99
C ARG A 147 16.22 14.07 6.82
N GLY A 148 15.70 13.88 5.60
CA GLY A 148 16.52 13.65 4.41
C GLY A 148 17.38 12.39 4.48
N LEU A 149 16.89 11.35 5.16
CA LEU A 149 17.60 10.08 5.31
C LEU A 149 17.71 9.36 3.96
N THR A 150 18.72 8.51 3.81
CA THR A 150 18.74 7.50 2.74
C THR A 150 17.68 6.41 3.03
N PRO A 151 17.30 5.57 2.05
CA PRO A 151 16.43 4.43 2.31
C PRO A 151 16.92 3.53 3.45
N ASP A 152 18.22 3.20 3.49
CA ASP A 152 18.80 2.42 4.59
C ASP A 152 18.71 3.16 5.92
N GLY A 153 19.05 4.46 5.95
CA GLY A 153 18.97 5.26 7.17
C GLY A 153 17.53 5.41 7.71
N ALA A 154 16.53 5.47 6.83
CA ALA A 154 15.12 5.50 7.24
C ALA A 154 14.66 4.16 7.81
N ILE A 155 15.14 3.04 7.27
CA ILE A 155 14.89 1.69 7.80
C ILE A 155 15.50 1.54 9.19
N GLU A 156 16.80 1.81 9.32
CA GLU A 156 17.54 1.71 10.58
C GLU A 156 16.94 2.61 11.66
N ALA A 157 16.62 3.86 11.32
CA ALA A 157 16.02 4.80 12.27
C ALA A 157 14.65 4.31 12.77
N PHE A 158 13.84 3.73 11.90
CA PHE A 158 12.51 3.22 12.27
C PHE A 158 12.58 1.96 13.14
N GLU A 159 13.51 1.06 12.84
CA GLU A 159 13.74 -0.16 13.62
C GLU A 159 14.29 0.16 15.01
N ALA A 160 15.10 1.23 15.14
CA ALA A 160 15.60 1.72 16.42
C ALA A 160 14.54 2.47 17.26
N ASP A 161 13.67 3.27 16.63
CA ASP A 161 12.62 4.05 17.31
C ASP A 161 11.29 3.97 16.55
N PHE A 162 10.48 2.96 16.91
CA PHE A 162 9.15 2.81 16.35
C PHE A 162 8.26 4.00 16.71
N ARG A 163 7.90 4.80 15.69
CA ARG A 163 6.88 5.85 15.82
C ARG A 163 5.70 5.63 14.89
N PHE A 164 4.51 5.78 15.45
CA PHE A 164 3.30 5.78 14.63
C PHE A 164 3.34 6.96 13.66
N GLY A 165 3.04 6.66 12.40
CA GLY A 165 3.23 7.56 11.26
C GLY A 165 4.56 7.37 10.51
N ALA A 166 5.68 7.20 11.22
CA ALA A 166 7.01 7.03 10.62
C ALA A 166 7.13 5.75 9.77
N HIS A 167 6.37 4.71 10.12
CA HIS A 167 6.29 3.46 9.36
C HIS A 167 5.93 3.65 7.88
N LYS A 168 5.35 4.79 7.48
CA LYS A 168 5.07 5.10 6.07
C LYS A 168 6.34 5.37 5.29
N LEU A 169 7.27 6.10 5.89
CA LEU A 169 8.59 6.33 5.31
C LEU A 169 9.40 5.02 5.27
N TYR A 170 9.35 4.21 6.33
CA TYR A 170 9.95 2.87 6.35
C TYR A 170 9.51 2.01 5.17
N TYR A 171 8.21 2.00 4.91
CA TYR A 171 7.59 1.27 3.82
C TYR A 171 8.04 1.78 2.44
N LEU A 172 8.09 3.10 2.24
CA LEU A 172 8.61 3.70 1.01
C LEU A 172 10.11 3.41 0.83
N ALA A 173 10.89 3.46 1.90
CA ALA A 173 12.32 3.13 1.89
C ALA A 173 12.56 1.68 1.45
N LYS A 174 11.78 0.72 1.98
CA LYS A 174 11.85 -0.68 1.56
C LYS A 174 11.58 -0.84 0.06
N LEU A 175 10.56 -0.17 -0.46
CA LEU A 175 10.28 -0.18 -1.89
C LEU A 175 11.44 0.43 -2.70
N ALA A 176 11.99 1.56 -2.25
CA ALA A 176 13.10 2.25 -2.92
C ALA A 176 14.40 1.43 -2.98
N LYS A 177 14.58 0.44 -2.09
CA LYS A 177 15.70 -0.52 -2.16
C LYS A 177 15.55 -1.54 -3.27
N GLU A 178 14.32 -1.84 -3.68
CA GLU A 178 14.03 -2.88 -4.66
C GLU A 178 13.64 -2.31 -6.03
N ALA A 179 13.19 -1.06 -6.08
CA ALA A 179 12.65 -0.44 -7.28
C ALA A 179 12.84 1.08 -7.31
N SER A 180 12.83 1.65 -8.52
CA SER A 180 12.72 3.10 -8.71
C SER A 180 11.25 3.53 -8.72
N VAL A 181 10.94 4.72 -8.24
CA VAL A 181 9.56 5.27 -8.26
C VAL A 181 9.56 6.60 -9.01
N LEU A 182 8.89 6.65 -10.16
CA LEU A 182 8.54 7.89 -10.84
C LEU A 182 7.19 8.36 -10.31
N LEU A 183 7.10 9.58 -9.78
CA LEU A 183 5.90 10.14 -9.17
C LEU A 183 5.34 11.29 -10.01
N TYR A 184 4.14 11.10 -10.54
CA TYR A 184 3.32 12.17 -11.11
C TYR A 184 2.31 12.65 -10.06
N SER A 185 2.51 13.87 -9.55
CA SER A 185 1.70 14.49 -8.49
C SER A 185 1.82 16.01 -8.48
N ASN A 186 1.07 16.67 -7.58
CA ASN A 186 1.23 18.10 -7.26
C ASN A 186 2.37 18.35 -6.25
N SER A 187 3.02 17.33 -5.71
CA SER A 187 4.18 17.49 -4.81
C SER A 187 5.37 18.06 -5.59
N ASN A 188 6.18 18.91 -4.94
CA ASN A 188 7.40 19.42 -5.55
C ASN A 188 8.50 18.34 -5.59
N ARG A 189 9.59 18.60 -6.32
CA ARG A 189 10.71 17.66 -6.50
C ARG A 189 11.43 17.33 -5.19
N GLU A 190 11.57 18.31 -4.29
CA GLU A 190 12.25 18.15 -3.00
C GLU A 190 11.46 17.20 -2.09
N ASP A 191 10.16 17.44 -1.92
CA ASP A 191 9.29 16.60 -1.09
C ASP A 191 9.11 15.21 -1.70
N SER A 192 8.99 15.10 -3.02
CA SER A 192 9.00 13.81 -3.72
C SER A 192 10.28 13.03 -3.41
N GLY A 193 11.44 13.69 -3.47
CA GLY A 193 12.74 13.08 -3.17
C GLY A 193 12.86 12.63 -1.71
N ARG A 194 12.33 13.41 -0.76
CA ARG A 194 12.25 13.04 0.67
C ARG A 194 11.37 11.82 0.93
N MET A 195 10.48 11.49 -0.01
CA MET A 195 9.65 10.29 0.00
C MET A 195 10.21 9.17 -0.90
N PHE A 196 11.48 9.27 -1.30
CA PHE A 196 12.19 8.32 -2.18
C PHE A 196 11.57 8.17 -3.58
N CYS A 197 10.91 9.23 -4.05
CA CYS A 197 10.29 9.28 -5.37
C CYS A 197 11.00 10.30 -6.26
N GLU A 198 11.11 9.99 -7.55
CA GLU A 198 11.57 10.91 -8.58
C GLU A 198 10.37 11.62 -9.22
N LYS A 199 10.32 12.96 -9.09
CA LYS A 199 9.22 13.75 -9.65
C LYS A 199 9.26 13.76 -11.18
N VAL A 200 8.13 13.40 -11.79
CA VAL A 200 7.82 13.66 -13.21
C VAL A 200 6.71 14.71 -13.31
N ASP A 201 6.90 15.69 -14.19
CA ASP A 201 6.01 16.87 -14.31
C ASP A 201 4.99 16.75 -15.43
N SER A 202 5.20 15.82 -16.38
CA SER A 202 4.24 15.49 -17.44
C SER A 202 4.19 13.97 -17.64
N PRO A 203 3.00 13.38 -17.88
CA PRO A 203 2.89 11.99 -18.29
C PRO A 203 3.65 11.69 -19.59
N ASP A 204 3.75 12.65 -20.50
CA ASP A 204 4.42 12.48 -21.80
C ASP A 204 5.91 12.20 -21.67
N GLY A 205 6.55 12.69 -20.59
CA GLY A 205 7.97 12.46 -20.31
C GLY A 205 8.28 11.08 -19.76
N ILE A 206 7.27 10.29 -19.38
CA ILE A 206 7.47 9.01 -18.68
C ILE A 206 7.94 7.92 -19.65
N LEU A 207 7.24 7.73 -20.77
CA LEU A 207 7.57 6.67 -21.72
C LEU A 207 9.00 6.78 -22.29
N PRO A 208 9.48 7.96 -22.70
CA PRO A 208 10.88 8.11 -23.15
C PRO A 208 11.91 7.63 -22.12
N LEU A 209 11.74 7.99 -20.84
CA LEU A 209 12.63 7.57 -19.76
C LEU A 209 12.64 6.04 -19.56
N LEU A 210 11.47 5.41 -19.72
CA LEU A 210 11.35 3.95 -19.59
C LEU A 210 11.97 3.22 -20.79
N ILE A 211 11.77 3.73 -22.01
CA ILE A 211 12.37 3.17 -23.23
C ILE A 211 13.89 3.30 -23.18
N GLU A 212 14.43 4.43 -22.71
CA GLU A 212 15.87 4.60 -22.52
C GLU A 212 16.45 3.57 -21.54
N LYS A 213 15.72 3.29 -20.45
CA LYS A 213 16.18 2.38 -19.38
C LYS A 213 16.02 0.89 -19.71
N TYR A 214 14.92 0.52 -20.38
CA TYR A 214 14.53 -0.88 -20.55
C TYR A 214 14.44 -1.36 -22.01
N GLY A 215 14.56 -0.46 -22.99
CA GLY A 215 14.29 -0.74 -24.41
C GLY A 215 12.80 -0.62 -24.77
N GLU A 216 12.44 -0.73 -26.05
CA GLU A 216 11.05 -0.59 -26.52
C GLU A 216 10.13 -1.76 -26.09
N ASP A 217 10.70 -2.94 -25.85
CA ASP A 217 9.96 -4.18 -25.57
C ASP A 217 9.82 -4.48 -24.05
N PHE A 218 9.90 -3.47 -23.19
CA PHE A 218 9.75 -3.68 -21.75
C PHE A 218 8.35 -4.21 -21.39
N THR A 219 8.29 -5.13 -20.43
CA THR A 219 7.01 -5.64 -19.95
C THR A 219 6.38 -4.67 -18.95
N SER A 220 5.06 -4.51 -18.98
CA SER A 220 4.37 -3.65 -18.04
C SER A 220 2.99 -4.09 -17.61
N TYR A 221 2.55 -3.59 -16.45
CA TYR A 221 1.17 -3.65 -16.01
C TYR A 221 0.62 -2.25 -15.75
N VAL A 222 -0.69 -2.08 -15.99
CA VAL A 222 -1.44 -0.87 -15.64
C VAL A 222 -2.46 -1.23 -14.57
N ILE A 223 -2.38 -0.55 -13.43
CA ILE A 223 -3.23 -0.76 -12.25
C ILE A 223 -3.91 0.57 -11.88
N PRO A 224 -5.06 0.90 -12.50
CA PRO A 224 -5.74 2.17 -12.25
C PRO A 224 -6.27 2.33 -10.83
N GLN A 225 -6.48 1.22 -10.11
CA GLN A 225 -7.09 1.18 -8.78
C GLN A 225 -6.21 0.41 -7.80
N GLY A 226 -4.98 0.91 -7.59
CA GLY A 226 -3.95 0.23 -6.82
C GLY A 226 -4.32 -0.03 -5.36
N GLY A 227 -5.22 0.75 -4.76
CA GLY A 227 -5.67 0.53 -3.38
C GLY A 227 -6.59 -0.70 -3.19
N ILE A 228 -7.08 -1.30 -4.27
CA ILE A 228 -8.08 -2.38 -4.21
C ILE A 228 -7.80 -3.54 -5.17
N VAL A 229 -6.74 -3.50 -5.98
CA VAL A 229 -6.32 -4.61 -6.86
C VAL A 229 -5.02 -5.18 -6.34
N LEU A 230 -4.97 -6.49 -6.12
CA LEU A 230 -3.78 -7.20 -5.64
C LEU A 230 -3.25 -8.14 -6.73
N PRO A 231 -2.12 -7.81 -7.38
CA PRO A 231 -1.44 -8.73 -8.26
C PRO A 231 -0.91 -9.97 -7.52
N THR A 232 -1.10 -11.14 -8.11
CA THR A 232 -0.60 -12.42 -7.59
C THR A 232 0.03 -13.21 -8.73
N GLU A 233 1.28 -13.61 -8.58
CA GLU A 233 1.93 -14.49 -9.56
C GLU A 233 1.16 -15.82 -9.65
N GLU A 234 0.89 -16.26 -10.88
CA GLU A 234 0.41 -17.62 -11.14
C GLU A 234 1.51 -18.61 -10.74
N ASN A 235 1.14 -19.62 -9.95
CA ASN A 235 2.05 -20.72 -9.59
C ASN A 235 2.19 -21.70 -10.76
#